data_AF-A0A496U9Q0-F1
#
_entry.id   AF-A0A496U9Q0-F1
#
_cell.length_a   1.000
_cell.length_b   1.000
_cell.length_c   1.000
_cell.angle_alpha   90.00
_cell.angle_beta   90.00
_cell.angle_gamma   90.00
#
_symmetry.space_group_name_H-M   'P 1'
#
loop_
_entity.id
_entity.type
_entity.pdbx_description
1 polymer ?
#
loop_
_entity_poly.entity_id
_entity_poly.type
_entity_poly.pdbx_seq_one_letter_code
_entity_poly.pdbx_strand_id
1 'polypeptide(L)'
;MTLILIVSILAGLPSGDGAIVMLPGVPVHPWAALSDTQLEEMWTYGIQGYQVTRSGWSGYIISGPEGSAQILEQIAETLETDSIMADSSLWARTIQLVWNTNAMAGSWIVEDSFEGAPVLPVRTSRWLEAGEDTLIVSLPIENSVFLWGGARTGENHLTAWRGVGTEVIPDGASAVNVLVTCSVEGSPGDIMSLEYTPSEQDNFWGERWAPLLCAADSLVLRQMSGGLVNRNSLVWIRGTGGQTFCPWSMVPSPSPPAVASVEVEAVPGMIPYLNTGDIPGILSVPMPGNAGSGARAAYAAALLERIVSRMALPSGALCSGVSSEDGSVVLQITGVDWSRQTALEIIKDELTPIIFTSPEYQLLNNAAVKAGIPEMNQQDTITLLAKVTGFLN
;
A
#
# COMPACT_ATOMS: atom_id res chain seq x y z
N MET A 1 -3.63 34.45 -24.98
CA MET A 1 -2.29 33.82 -25.05
C MET A 1 -2.01 33.30 -23.66
N THR A 2 -2.52 32.11 -23.37
CA THR A 2 -2.65 31.57 -22.01
C THR A 2 -1.62 30.45 -21.90
N LEU A 3 -0.59 30.68 -21.09
CA LEU A 3 0.40 29.67 -20.75
C LEU A 3 -0.32 28.53 -20.01
N ILE A 4 -0.54 27.41 -20.69
CA ILE A 4 -0.88 26.15 -20.03
C ILE A 4 0.40 25.72 -19.35
N LEU A 5 0.47 25.90 -18.04
CA LEU A 5 1.51 25.32 -17.20
C LEU A 5 1.22 23.82 -17.15
N ILE A 6 1.76 23.08 -18.11
CA ILE A 6 1.87 21.63 -18.04
C ILE A 6 2.86 21.39 -16.90
N VAL A 7 2.32 21.07 -15.72
CA VAL A 7 3.13 20.54 -14.62
C VAL A 7 3.54 19.14 -15.07
N SER A 8 4.74 19.04 -15.62
CA SER A 8 5.43 17.77 -15.83
C SER A 8 5.76 17.20 -14.47
N ILE A 9 4.84 16.44 -13.86
CA ILE A 9 5.16 15.58 -12.71
C ILE A 9 5.91 14.37 -13.28
N LEU A 10 7.21 14.54 -13.57
CA LEU A 10 8.15 13.43 -13.70
C LEU A 10 8.55 12.99 -12.29
N ALA A 11 7.57 12.52 -11.51
CA ALA A 11 7.86 11.71 -10.33
C ALA A 11 7.97 10.28 -10.85
N GLY A 12 9.11 9.94 -11.44
CA GLY A 12 9.44 8.54 -11.71
C GLY A 12 9.29 7.76 -10.41
N LEU A 13 8.76 6.54 -10.49
CA LEU A 13 8.74 5.66 -9.32
C LEU A 13 10.19 5.48 -8.84
N PRO A 14 10.46 5.65 -7.54
CA PRO A 14 11.79 5.37 -7.02
C PRO A 14 12.04 3.86 -7.17
N SER A 15 12.75 3.50 -8.23
CA SER A 15 13.12 2.14 -8.64
C SER A 15 11.96 1.15 -8.71
N GLY A 16 11.41 0.94 -9.91
CA GLY A 16 10.48 -0.15 -10.19
C GLY A 16 9.27 0.27 -11.02
N ASP A 17 8.43 -0.73 -11.33
CA ASP A 17 7.19 -0.54 -12.07
C ASP A 17 6.01 -0.36 -11.10
N GLY A 18 4.95 0.32 -11.54
CA GLY A 18 3.77 0.52 -10.70
C GLY A 18 2.49 0.62 -11.51
N ALA A 19 1.39 0.27 -10.86
CA ALA A 19 0.06 0.23 -11.45
C ALA A 19 -0.96 0.90 -10.54
N ILE A 20 -1.95 1.53 -11.17
CA ILE A 20 -3.11 2.12 -10.51
C ILE A 20 -4.33 1.44 -11.09
N VAL A 21 -5.20 0.91 -10.24
CA VAL A 21 -6.53 0.41 -10.61
C VAL A 21 -7.55 1.33 -9.97
N MET A 22 -8.44 1.91 -10.77
CA MET A 22 -9.57 2.68 -10.27
C MET A 22 -10.85 1.90 -10.49
N LEU A 23 -11.69 1.83 -9.47
CA LEU A 23 -12.93 1.09 -9.45
C LEU A 23 -14.14 2.02 -9.29
N PRO A 24 -15.31 1.68 -9.87
CA PRO A 24 -16.54 2.46 -9.73
C PRO A 24 -16.96 2.60 -8.27
N GLY A 25 -16.75 1.57 -7.47
CA GLY A 25 -17.13 1.51 -6.07
C GLY A 25 -15.98 1.06 -5.18
N VAL A 26 -16.31 0.78 -3.92
CA VAL A 26 -15.37 0.23 -2.94
C VAL A 26 -15.39 -1.30 -3.05
N PRO A 27 -14.24 -1.98 -3.09
CA PRO A 27 -14.17 -3.44 -2.97
C PRO A 27 -14.93 -3.95 -1.74
N VAL A 28 -15.80 -4.95 -1.93
CA VAL A 28 -16.56 -5.59 -0.83
C VAL A 28 -15.62 -6.44 0.03
N HIS A 29 -14.71 -7.16 -0.62
CA HIS A 29 -13.71 -8.00 0.01
C HIS A 29 -12.36 -7.68 -0.63
N PRO A 30 -11.56 -6.80 0.00
CA PRO A 30 -10.30 -6.35 -0.58
C PRO A 30 -9.42 -7.53 -0.99
N TRP A 31 -8.87 -7.47 -2.20
CA TRP A 31 -7.99 -8.50 -2.78
C TRP A 31 -8.63 -9.86 -3.05
N ALA A 32 -9.92 -10.06 -2.80
CA ALA A 32 -10.58 -11.35 -2.99
C ALA A 32 -10.72 -11.78 -4.45
N ALA A 33 -10.57 -10.86 -5.39
CA ALA A 33 -10.52 -11.17 -6.82
C ALA A 33 -9.23 -11.92 -7.23
N LEU A 34 -8.15 -11.78 -6.46
CA LEU A 34 -6.89 -12.45 -6.76
C LEU A 34 -6.95 -13.92 -6.36
N SER A 35 -6.46 -14.77 -7.25
CA SER A 35 -6.28 -16.19 -6.96
C SER A 35 -5.08 -16.43 -6.05
N ASP A 36 -5.07 -17.56 -5.32
CA ASP A 36 -3.91 -17.99 -4.52
C ASP A 36 -2.62 -18.02 -5.35
N THR A 37 -2.71 -18.39 -6.63
CA THR A 37 -1.59 -18.33 -7.59
C THR A 37 -1.05 -16.91 -7.74
N GLN A 38 -1.92 -15.93 -8.00
CA GLN A 38 -1.49 -14.53 -8.15
C GLN A 38 -0.94 -13.95 -6.85
N LEU A 39 -1.50 -14.36 -5.69
CA LEU A 39 -0.95 -13.97 -4.39
C LEU A 39 0.45 -14.55 -4.17
N GLU A 40 0.69 -15.79 -4.60
CA GLU A 40 2.02 -16.41 -4.56
C GLU A 40 2.99 -15.72 -5.53
N GLU A 41 2.55 -15.37 -6.74
CA GLU A 41 3.33 -14.61 -7.72
C GLU A 41 3.70 -13.22 -7.18
N MET A 42 2.73 -12.49 -6.62
CA MET A 42 2.97 -11.19 -6.00
C MET A 42 4.06 -11.28 -4.94
N TRP A 43 3.94 -12.24 -4.02
CA TRP A 43 4.93 -12.43 -2.97
C TRP A 43 6.31 -12.81 -3.53
N THR A 44 6.34 -13.75 -4.48
CA THR A 44 7.56 -14.28 -5.11
C THR A 44 8.32 -13.19 -5.87
N TYR A 45 7.62 -12.37 -6.63
CA TYR A 45 8.21 -11.27 -7.39
C TYR A 45 8.45 -10.01 -6.55
N GLY A 46 8.04 -9.99 -5.29
CA GLY A 46 8.18 -8.80 -4.43
C GLY A 46 7.25 -7.65 -4.82
N ILE A 47 6.13 -7.97 -5.47
CA ILE A 47 5.05 -7.02 -5.76
C ILE A 47 4.23 -6.80 -4.49
N GLN A 48 3.96 -5.54 -4.19
CA GLN A 48 3.19 -5.11 -3.04
C GLN A 48 2.15 -4.09 -3.47
N GLY A 49 1.10 -3.91 -2.68
CA GLY A 49 0.13 -2.87 -2.99
C GLY A 49 -0.78 -2.53 -1.83
N TYR A 50 -1.65 -1.55 -2.08
CA TYR A 50 -2.69 -1.12 -1.18
C TYR A 50 -4.01 -1.02 -1.94
N GLN A 51 -5.05 -1.59 -1.37
CA GLN A 51 -6.41 -1.17 -1.67
C GLN A 51 -6.62 0.19 -1.02
N VAL A 52 -6.98 1.19 -1.82
CA VAL A 52 -7.11 2.58 -1.39
C VAL A 52 -8.56 3.02 -1.55
N THR A 53 -9.14 3.59 -0.50
CA THR A 53 -10.40 4.33 -0.56
C THR A 53 -10.14 5.75 -0.17
N ARG A 54 -10.19 6.65 -1.15
CA ARG A 54 -10.14 8.10 -0.99
C ARG A 54 -11.55 8.69 -1.15
N SER A 55 -11.72 10.00 -1.12
CA SER A 55 -13.02 10.63 -1.39
C SER A 55 -13.32 10.63 -2.89
N GLY A 56 -12.32 11.01 -3.70
CA GLY A 56 -12.48 11.12 -5.16
C GLY A 56 -12.57 9.78 -5.89
N TRP A 57 -11.89 8.72 -5.42
CA TRP A 57 -11.81 7.43 -6.12
C TRP A 57 -11.45 6.30 -5.16
N SER A 58 -11.73 5.06 -5.56
CA SER A 58 -11.34 3.84 -4.82
C SER A 58 -10.72 2.86 -5.79
N GLY A 59 -9.89 1.94 -5.28
CA GLY A 59 -9.28 0.90 -6.08
C GLY A 59 -7.97 0.44 -5.47
N TYR A 60 -6.93 0.31 -6.28
CA TYR A 60 -5.64 -0.27 -5.87
C TYR A 60 -4.46 0.57 -6.39
N ILE A 61 -3.42 0.67 -5.58
CA ILE A 61 -2.08 1.08 -6.03
C ILE A 61 -1.13 -0.10 -5.79
N ILE A 62 -0.31 -0.41 -6.79
CA ILE A 62 0.54 -1.61 -6.78
C ILE A 62 1.92 -1.21 -7.27
N SER A 63 2.95 -1.70 -6.62
CA SER A 63 4.35 -1.47 -6.99
C SER A 63 5.08 -2.80 -7.05
N GLY A 64 5.93 -2.98 -8.05
CA GLY A 64 6.82 -4.12 -8.17
C GLY A 64 8.25 -3.68 -8.50
N PRO A 65 9.20 -4.64 -8.53
CA PRO A 65 10.54 -4.37 -9.04
C PRO A 65 10.54 -3.93 -10.50
N GLU A 66 11.67 -3.40 -10.96
CA GLU A 66 11.89 -3.11 -12.39
C GLU A 66 11.77 -4.40 -13.21
N GLY A 67 11.00 -4.34 -14.30
CA GLY A 67 10.72 -5.48 -15.18
C GLY A 67 9.47 -6.29 -14.78
N SER A 68 8.66 -5.81 -13.84
CA SER A 68 7.42 -6.45 -13.41
C SER A 68 6.16 -5.92 -14.10
N ALA A 69 6.27 -4.94 -15.00
CA ALA A 69 5.15 -4.30 -15.70
C ALA A 69 4.11 -5.27 -16.28
N GLN A 70 4.53 -6.33 -16.98
CA GLN A 70 3.61 -7.32 -17.56
C GLN A 70 2.82 -8.09 -16.49
N ILE A 71 3.45 -8.39 -15.35
CA ILE A 71 2.78 -9.07 -14.24
C ILE A 71 1.82 -8.12 -13.54
N LEU A 72 2.23 -6.86 -13.35
CA LEU A 72 1.39 -5.81 -12.80
C LEU A 72 0.14 -5.58 -13.65
N GLU A 73 0.25 -5.62 -14.98
CA GLU A 73 -0.88 -5.51 -15.91
C GLU A 73 -1.89 -6.66 -15.69
N GLN A 74 -1.42 -7.91 -15.62
CA GLN A 74 -2.30 -9.07 -15.37
C GLN A 74 -3.00 -9.02 -14.01
N ILE A 75 -2.28 -8.60 -12.96
CA ILE A 75 -2.84 -8.40 -11.62
C ILE A 75 -3.89 -7.29 -11.67
N ALA A 76 -3.59 -6.18 -12.35
CA ALA A 76 -4.47 -5.03 -12.48
C ALA A 76 -5.77 -5.38 -13.22
N GLU A 77 -5.67 -6.07 -14.36
CA GLU A 77 -6.83 -6.60 -15.11
C GLU A 77 -7.73 -7.48 -14.25
N THR A 78 -7.13 -8.31 -13.38
CA THR A 78 -7.91 -9.15 -12.46
C THR A 78 -8.64 -8.30 -11.41
N LEU A 79 -7.95 -7.32 -10.83
CA LEU A 79 -8.51 -6.43 -9.82
C LEU A 79 -9.60 -5.49 -10.35
N GLU A 80 -9.60 -5.18 -11.65
CA GLU A 80 -10.71 -4.45 -12.29
C GLU A 80 -12.05 -5.20 -12.18
N THR A 81 -12.00 -6.53 -12.08
CA THR A 81 -13.19 -7.40 -11.99
C THR A 81 -13.71 -7.60 -10.58
N ASP A 82 -13.10 -6.94 -9.59
CA ASP A 82 -13.45 -7.13 -8.18
C ASP A 82 -14.90 -6.77 -7.88
N SER A 83 -15.47 -7.45 -6.88
CA SER A 83 -16.83 -7.18 -6.41
C SER A 83 -16.87 -5.85 -5.69
N ILE A 84 -17.64 -4.91 -6.22
CA ILE A 84 -17.75 -3.54 -5.71
C ILE A 84 -19.11 -3.25 -5.07
N MET A 85 -19.11 -2.30 -4.13
CA MET A 85 -20.32 -1.73 -3.55
C MET A 85 -20.23 -0.21 -3.43
N ALA A 86 -21.37 0.42 -3.17
CA ALA A 86 -21.43 1.86 -2.92
C ALA A 86 -20.66 2.19 -1.66
N ASP A 87 -19.87 3.26 -1.70
CA ASP A 87 -19.33 3.84 -0.49
C ASP A 87 -20.47 4.39 0.36
N SER A 88 -20.82 3.63 1.40
CA SER A 88 -21.83 3.98 2.40
C SER A 88 -21.19 4.37 3.72
N SER A 89 -19.92 4.77 3.71
CA SER A 89 -19.24 5.29 4.89
C SER A 89 -19.92 6.56 5.41
N LEU A 90 -19.74 6.83 6.70
CA LEU A 90 -20.19 8.09 7.31
C LEU A 90 -19.49 9.29 6.67
N TRP A 91 -18.25 9.12 6.19
CA TRP A 91 -17.51 10.12 5.43
C TRP A 91 -18.21 10.46 4.13
N ALA A 92 -18.45 9.46 3.29
CA ALA A 92 -19.12 9.61 2.00
C ALA A 92 -20.49 10.29 2.14
N ARG A 93 -21.27 9.94 3.18
CA ARG A 93 -22.55 10.62 3.46
C ARG A 93 -22.36 12.08 3.86
N THR A 94 -21.36 12.41 4.67
CA THR A 94 -21.15 13.76 5.20
C THR A 94 -20.80 14.75 4.09
N ILE A 95 -19.88 14.38 3.20
CA ILE A 95 -19.50 15.22 2.05
C ILE A 95 -20.36 14.93 0.80
N GLN A 96 -21.43 14.14 0.97
CA GLN A 96 -22.42 13.79 -0.06
C GLN A 96 -21.77 13.29 -1.36
N LEU A 97 -20.89 12.29 -1.24
CA LEU A 97 -20.28 11.64 -2.39
C LEU A 97 -21.34 10.97 -3.25
N VAL A 98 -21.33 11.29 -4.54
CA VAL A 98 -22.17 10.69 -5.56
C VAL A 98 -21.34 9.68 -6.33
N TRP A 99 -21.81 8.43 -6.30
CA TRP A 99 -21.24 7.37 -7.11
C TRP A 99 -21.57 7.60 -8.59
N ASN A 100 -20.54 7.64 -9.43
CA ASN A 100 -20.67 7.47 -10.87
C ASN A 100 -20.99 6.00 -11.24
N THR A 101 -22.27 5.61 -11.17
CA THR A 101 -22.75 4.24 -11.46
C THR A 101 -22.57 3.79 -12.90
N ASN A 102 -22.22 4.71 -13.81
CA ASN A 102 -22.06 4.43 -15.24
C ASN A 102 -20.59 4.26 -15.65
N ALA A 103 -19.64 4.43 -14.72
CA ALA A 103 -18.23 4.26 -15.01
C ALA A 103 -17.83 2.79 -14.99
N MET A 104 -16.85 2.46 -15.83
CA MET A 104 -16.17 1.17 -15.81
C MET A 104 -14.91 1.26 -14.94
N ALA A 105 -14.47 0.12 -14.41
CA ALA A 105 -13.14 -0.02 -13.86
C ALA A 105 -12.09 0.27 -14.95
N GLY A 106 -10.89 0.63 -14.52
CA GLY A 106 -9.75 0.73 -15.41
C GLY A 106 -8.45 0.69 -14.65
N SER A 107 -7.39 0.31 -15.35
CA SER A 107 -6.04 0.26 -14.83
C SER A 107 -5.05 0.99 -15.72
N TRP A 108 -3.97 1.47 -15.11
CA TRP A 108 -2.91 2.20 -15.76
C TRP A 108 -1.58 1.77 -15.18
N ILE A 109 -0.68 1.30 -16.05
CA ILE A 109 0.72 1.17 -15.70
C ILE A 109 1.35 2.55 -15.76
N VAL A 110 2.09 2.91 -14.71
CA VAL A 110 2.80 4.18 -14.62
C VAL A 110 4.09 4.06 -15.45
N GLU A 111 3.94 4.10 -16.76
CA GLU A 111 5.00 4.46 -17.70
C GLU A 111 4.85 5.95 -18.07
N ASP A 112 5.91 6.61 -18.55
CA ASP A 112 6.01 8.06 -18.79
C ASP A 112 4.90 8.69 -19.67
N SER A 113 3.92 7.92 -20.16
CA SER A 113 2.74 8.40 -20.87
C SER A 113 1.45 7.68 -20.43
N PHE A 114 0.55 8.41 -19.77
CA PHE A 114 -0.85 8.01 -19.59
C PHE A 114 -1.68 8.44 -20.81
N GLU A 115 -1.97 7.53 -21.75
CA GLU A 115 -2.93 7.77 -22.84
C GLU A 115 -4.24 6.99 -22.61
N GLY A 116 -5.39 7.65 -22.88
CA GLY A 116 -6.56 6.96 -23.43
C GLY A 116 -7.58 6.26 -22.50
N ALA A 117 -8.04 6.86 -21.40
CA ALA A 117 -9.24 6.36 -20.70
C ALA A 117 -10.49 7.19 -21.04
N PRO A 118 -11.61 6.59 -21.52
CA PRO A 118 -12.77 7.37 -21.98
C PRO A 118 -13.55 8.04 -20.83
N VAL A 119 -13.64 7.43 -19.64
CA VAL A 119 -14.24 7.98 -18.42
C VAL A 119 -13.65 7.25 -17.21
N LEU A 120 -13.03 7.94 -16.24
CA LEU A 120 -12.55 7.31 -15.00
C LEU A 120 -13.70 7.15 -13.99
N PRO A 121 -13.65 6.10 -13.14
CA PRO A 121 -14.64 5.84 -12.10
C PRO A 121 -14.44 6.74 -10.86
N VAL A 122 -14.56 8.05 -11.07
CA VAL A 122 -14.46 9.04 -9.99
C VAL A 122 -15.82 9.36 -9.37
N ARG A 123 -15.80 9.72 -8.08
CA ARG A 123 -16.95 10.21 -7.31
C ARG A 123 -16.89 11.73 -7.25
N THR A 124 -18.06 12.35 -7.25
CA THR A 124 -18.19 13.80 -7.08
C THR A 124 -18.76 14.13 -5.72
N SER A 125 -18.41 15.29 -5.14
CA SER A 125 -19.02 15.77 -3.91
C SER A 125 -20.06 16.85 -4.21
N ARG A 126 -21.33 16.60 -3.84
CA ARG A 126 -22.39 17.63 -3.95
C ARG A 126 -22.16 18.82 -3.03
N TRP A 127 -21.47 18.60 -1.91
CA TRP A 127 -21.09 19.68 -1.01
C TRP A 127 -20.10 20.64 -1.67
N LEU A 128 -19.05 20.09 -2.30
CA LEU A 128 -18.13 20.90 -3.10
C LEU A 128 -18.84 21.53 -4.30
N GLU A 129 -19.77 20.85 -4.96
CA GLU A 129 -20.55 21.44 -6.06
C GLU A 129 -21.35 22.68 -5.60
N ALA A 130 -21.95 22.63 -4.40
CA ALA A 130 -22.81 23.69 -3.86
C ALA A 130 -22.06 24.99 -3.48
N GLY A 131 -20.74 24.95 -3.31
CA GLY A 131 -19.97 26.14 -2.96
C GLY A 131 -20.16 26.62 -1.52
N GLU A 132 -20.47 25.70 -0.61
CA GLU A 132 -20.53 26.02 0.82
C GLU A 132 -19.14 26.34 1.38
N ASP A 133 -19.05 27.43 2.17
CA ASP A 133 -17.79 27.89 2.75
C ASP A 133 -17.37 27.05 3.97
N THR A 134 -18.31 26.58 4.80
CA THR A 134 -18.00 25.82 6.02
C THR A 134 -19.17 24.95 6.48
N LEU A 135 -18.87 23.69 6.81
CA LEU A 135 -19.78 22.72 7.43
C LEU A 135 -19.16 22.21 8.74
N ILE A 136 -19.91 22.29 9.85
CA ILE A 136 -19.49 21.74 11.15
C ILE A 136 -20.53 20.73 11.63
N VAL A 137 -20.10 19.51 11.91
CA VAL A 137 -20.98 18.40 12.36
C VAL A 137 -20.36 17.76 13.60
N SER A 138 -21.18 17.32 14.56
CA SER A 138 -20.72 16.53 15.70
C SER A 138 -21.21 15.09 15.57
N LEU A 139 -20.32 14.11 15.72
CA LEU A 139 -20.60 12.69 15.53
C LEU A 139 -20.02 11.85 16.68
N PRO A 140 -20.62 10.68 17.02
CA PRO A 140 -20.12 9.76 18.06
C PRO A 140 -18.93 8.93 17.58
N ILE A 141 -17.88 9.63 17.15
CA ILE A 141 -16.62 9.05 16.68
C ILE A 141 -15.47 9.49 17.59
N GLU A 142 -14.43 8.68 17.68
CA GLU A 142 -13.28 8.92 18.56
C GLU A 142 -12.44 10.14 18.14
N ASN A 143 -12.30 10.37 16.83
CA ASN A 143 -11.42 11.41 16.29
C ASN A 143 -12.21 12.59 15.74
N SER A 144 -11.61 13.78 15.75
CA SER A 144 -12.06 14.88 14.91
C SER A 144 -11.44 14.78 13.51
N VAL A 145 -12.24 15.04 12.48
CA VAL A 145 -11.81 14.97 11.09
C VAL A 145 -12.09 16.28 10.39
N PHE A 146 -11.15 16.71 9.54
CA PHE A 146 -11.27 17.93 8.78
C PHE A 146 -11.00 17.68 7.30
N LEU A 147 -11.75 18.38 6.45
CA LEU A 147 -11.50 18.57 5.03
C LEU A 147 -11.31 20.06 4.79
N TRP A 148 -10.12 20.49 4.39
CA TRP A 148 -9.83 21.89 4.07
C TRP A 148 -9.55 22.02 2.58
N GLY A 149 -10.44 22.69 1.85
CA GLY A 149 -10.22 23.10 0.47
C GLY A 149 -9.35 24.36 0.39
N GLY A 150 -8.52 24.46 -0.65
CA GLY A 150 -7.64 25.62 -0.85
C GLY A 150 -6.29 25.53 -0.13
N ALA A 151 -5.89 24.33 0.31
CA ALA A 151 -4.53 24.05 0.74
C ALA A 151 -3.52 24.40 -0.38
N ARG A 152 -2.39 25.03 -0.02
CA ARG A 152 -1.42 25.51 -1.01
C ARG A 152 -0.81 24.33 -1.76
N THR A 153 -0.59 24.54 -3.06
CA THR A 153 0.05 23.61 -3.99
C THR A 153 1.52 23.43 -3.64
N GLY A 154 1.82 22.51 -2.73
CA GLY A 154 3.12 21.87 -2.56
C GLY A 154 2.89 20.37 -2.50
N GLU A 155 3.85 19.56 -2.92
CA GLU A 155 3.76 18.11 -3.11
C GLU A 155 3.26 17.38 -1.83
N ASN A 156 1.94 17.21 -1.70
CA ASN A 156 1.27 16.97 -0.42
C ASN A 156 0.88 15.49 -0.15
N HIS A 157 1.52 14.55 -0.82
CA HIS A 157 1.28 13.12 -0.59
C HIS A 157 2.23 12.51 0.44
N LEU A 158 3.21 13.27 0.94
CA LEU A 158 4.19 12.79 1.92
C LEU A 158 3.57 12.42 3.27
N THR A 159 2.38 12.94 3.62
CA THR A 159 1.75 12.71 4.94
C THR A 159 0.61 11.69 4.96
N ALA A 160 0.25 11.13 3.79
CA ALA A 160 -0.98 10.36 3.54
C ALA A 160 -1.24 9.16 4.48
N TRP A 161 -0.20 8.62 5.13
CA TRP A 161 -0.27 7.35 5.85
C TRP A 161 -0.96 7.45 7.22
N ARG A 162 -0.84 8.57 7.95
CA ARG A 162 -1.30 8.71 9.35
C ARG A 162 -2.65 9.40 9.52
N GLY A 163 -3.44 9.48 8.45
CA GLY A 163 -4.72 10.18 8.47
C GLY A 163 -4.61 11.68 8.25
N VAL A 164 -3.46 12.19 7.79
CA VAL A 164 -3.28 13.53 7.22
C VAL A 164 -2.88 13.38 5.76
N GLY A 165 -3.22 14.29 4.86
CA GLY A 165 -2.66 14.32 3.50
C GLY A 165 -3.56 15.02 2.52
N THR A 166 -3.19 15.02 1.24
CA THR A 166 -4.05 15.59 0.21
C THR A 166 -4.64 14.60 -0.76
N GLU A 167 -5.75 15.01 -1.34
CA GLU A 167 -6.38 14.37 -2.48
C GLU A 167 -7.05 15.43 -3.38
N VAL A 168 -7.41 15.00 -4.58
CA VAL A 168 -8.23 15.77 -5.51
C VAL A 168 -9.65 15.21 -5.51
N ILE A 169 -10.64 16.05 -5.18
CA ILE A 169 -12.05 15.67 -5.18
C ILE A 169 -12.79 16.39 -6.33
N PRO A 170 -13.36 15.66 -7.29
CA PRO A 170 -14.25 16.23 -8.31
C PRO A 170 -15.49 16.90 -7.71
N ASP A 171 -15.86 18.07 -8.25
CA ASP A 171 -17.12 18.77 -7.92
C ASP A 171 -18.17 18.67 -9.03
N GLY A 172 -17.89 17.90 -10.08
CA GLY A 172 -18.76 17.66 -11.24
C GLY A 172 -18.36 18.45 -12.48
N ALA A 173 -17.79 19.65 -12.34
CA ALA A 173 -17.29 20.46 -13.47
C ALA A 173 -15.77 20.63 -13.43
N SER A 174 -15.20 20.68 -12.23
CA SER A 174 -13.80 20.89 -11.90
C SER A 174 -13.36 19.85 -10.86
N ALA A 175 -12.17 20.04 -10.31
CA ALA A 175 -11.74 19.35 -9.10
C ALA A 175 -11.18 20.34 -8.07
N VAL A 176 -11.30 20.00 -6.80
CA VAL A 176 -10.80 20.78 -5.66
C VAL A 176 -9.69 20.02 -4.97
N ASN A 177 -8.56 20.68 -4.73
CA ASN A 177 -7.49 20.15 -3.90
C ASN A 177 -7.87 20.34 -2.44
N VAL A 178 -7.79 19.27 -1.66
CA VAL A 178 -8.18 19.26 -0.26
C VAL A 178 -7.09 18.65 0.61
N LEU A 179 -6.91 19.21 1.79
CA LEU A 179 -6.20 18.58 2.90
C LEU A 179 -7.22 17.85 3.76
N VAL A 180 -7.03 16.55 3.99
CA VAL A 180 -7.79 15.79 4.98
C VAL A 180 -6.89 15.56 6.18
N THR A 181 -7.44 15.70 7.38
CA THR A 181 -6.72 15.38 8.63
C THR A 181 -7.64 14.72 9.65
N CYS A 182 -7.12 13.71 10.34
CA CYS A 182 -7.73 13.03 11.47
C CYS A 182 -6.87 13.31 12.69
N SER A 183 -7.42 13.98 13.70
CA SER A 183 -6.74 14.19 14.97
C SER A 183 -7.63 13.77 16.13
N VAL A 184 -7.02 13.18 17.15
CA VAL A 184 -7.69 12.87 18.42
C VAL A 184 -8.12 14.18 19.12
N GLU A 185 -7.34 15.26 18.95
CA GLU A 185 -7.62 16.59 19.52
C GLU A 185 -7.14 17.70 18.59
N GLY A 186 -7.93 18.77 18.41
CA GLY A 186 -7.46 19.94 17.65
C GLY A 186 -8.55 20.88 17.19
N SER A 187 -8.17 22.14 17.05
CA SER A 187 -8.91 23.19 16.36
C SER A 187 -8.39 23.33 14.92
N PRO A 188 -9.14 24.00 14.01
CA PRO A 188 -8.63 24.31 12.68
C PRO A 188 -7.26 25.03 12.65
N GLY A 189 -6.88 25.74 13.73
CA GLY A 189 -5.58 26.41 13.83
C GLY A 189 -4.39 25.45 14.00
N ASP A 190 -4.60 24.26 14.58
CA ASP A 190 -3.56 23.25 14.80
C ASP A 190 -3.25 22.45 13.52
N ILE A 191 -4.13 22.53 12.52
CA ILE A 191 -4.03 21.83 11.22
C ILE A 191 -2.93 22.41 10.35
N MET A 192 -2.82 23.74 10.32
CA MET A 192 -1.77 24.39 9.53
C MET A 192 -0.38 23.90 9.99
N SER A 193 -0.17 23.63 11.28
CA SER A 193 1.11 23.05 11.75
C SER A 193 1.34 21.59 11.35
N LEU A 194 0.29 20.79 11.15
CA LEU A 194 0.40 19.39 10.74
C LEU A 194 0.78 19.23 9.26
N GLU A 195 0.37 20.19 8.41
CA GLU A 195 0.83 20.28 7.01
C GLU A 195 2.36 20.36 6.90
N TYR A 196 3.04 20.97 7.89
CA TYR A 196 4.48 21.24 7.84
C TYR A 196 5.35 20.32 8.71
N THR A 197 4.78 19.28 9.34
CA THR A 197 5.52 18.42 10.29
C THR A 197 5.37 16.93 9.97
N PRO A 198 5.83 16.44 8.79
CA PRO A 198 5.80 15.02 8.48
C PRO A 198 6.68 14.22 9.45
N SER A 199 6.21 13.05 9.86
CA SER A 199 7.04 12.11 10.62
C SER A 199 8.01 11.35 9.72
N GLU A 200 9.00 10.66 10.30
CA GLU A 200 9.92 9.80 9.54
C GLU A 200 9.17 8.67 8.80
N GLN A 201 8.09 8.14 9.38
CA GLN A 201 7.26 7.14 8.71
C GLN A 201 6.53 7.74 7.52
N ASP A 202 5.98 8.94 7.67
CA ASP A 202 5.28 9.64 6.60
C ASP A 202 6.22 9.84 5.40
N ASN A 203 7.45 10.31 5.64
CA ASN A 203 8.45 10.45 4.60
C ASN A 203 8.78 9.11 3.92
N PHE A 204 8.99 8.04 4.69
CA PHE A 204 9.27 6.70 4.15
C PHE A 204 8.12 6.18 3.26
N TRP A 205 6.87 6.30 3.73
CA TRP A 205 5.69 5.89 2.95
C TRP A 205 5.49 6.78 1.73
N GLY A 206 5.67 8.09 1.91
CA GLY A 206 5.59 9.10 0.87
C GLY A 206 6.55 8.83 -0.27
N GLU A 207 7.82 8.56 0.03
CA GLU A 207 8.82 8.21 -1.00
C GLU A 207 8.32 7.06 -1.89
N ARG A 208 7.76 6.01 -1.31
CA ARG A 208 7.34 4.82 -2.07
C ARG A 208 6.01 4.95 -2.79
N TRP A 209 5.00 5.56 -2.17
CA TRP A 209 3.61 5.50 -2.66
C TRP A 209 3.04 6.84 -3.12
N ALA A 210 3.65 7.97 -2.71
CA ALA A 210 3.23 9.28 -3.19
C ALA A 210 3.24 9.38 -4.72
N PRO A 211 4.23 8.85 -5.47
CA PRO A 211 4.21 8.94 -6.92
C PRO A 211 2.96 8.31 -7.56
N LEU A 212 2.53 7.13 -7.07
CA LEU A 212 1.31 6.46 -7.54
C LEU A 212 0.05 7.24 -7.17
N LEU A 213 -0.01 7.82 -5.98
CA LEU A 213 -1.13 8.67 -5.56
C LEU A 213 -1.19 9.98 -6.36
N CYS A 214 -0.05 10.61 -6.63
CA CYS A 214 0.09 11.79 -7.49
C CYS A 214 -0.36 11.48 -8.93
N ALA A 215 0.03 10.32 -9.46
CA ALA A 215 -0.38 9.85 -10.77
C ALA A 215 -1.90 9.60 -10.83
N ALA A 216 -2.48 8.99 -9.79
CA ALA A 216 -3.93 8.82 -9.69
C ALA A 216 -4.66 10.17 -9.67
N ASP A 217 -4.23 11.12 -8.85
CA ASP A 217 -4.82 12.46 -8.80
C ASP A 217 -4.65 13.20 -10.13
N SER A 218 -3.54 12.98 -10.84
CA SER A 218 -3.31 13.52 -12.19
C SER A 218 -4.28 12.93 -13.24
N LEU A 219 -4.61 11.64 -13.14
CA LEU A 219 -5.64 11.02 -13.98
C LEU A 219 -7.00 11.68 -13.75
N VAL A 220 -7.40 11.85 -12.48
CA VAL A 220 -8.63 12.54 -12.10
C VAL A 220 -8.67 13.95 -12.69
N LEU A 221 -7.60 14.73 -12.53
CA LEU A 221 -7.52 16.10 -13.05
C LEU A 221 -7.63 16.19 -14.56
N ARG A 222 -7.00 15.26 -15.31
CA ARG A 222 -7.07 15.24 -16.78
C ARG A 222 -8.49 15.02 -17.30
N GLN A 223 -9.32 14.29 -16.56
CA GLN A 223 -10.72 14.06 -16.94
C GLN A 223 -11.62 15.28 -16.66
N MET A 224 -11.25 16.14 -15.71
CA MET A 224 -12.10 17.27 -15.31
C MET A 224 -11.90 18.47 -16.25
N SER A 225 -12.95 18.83 -16.98
CA SER A 225 -12.92 19.89 -18.01
C SER A 225 -12.61 21.28 -17.44
N GLY A 226 -13.02 21.56 -16.20
CA GLY A 226 -12.77 22.81 -15.50
C GLY A 226 -11.45 22.88 -14.74
N GLY A 227 -10.62 21.82 -14.77
CA GLY A 227 -9.32 21.76 -14.10
C GLY A 227 -9.39 21.90 -12.57
N LEU A 228 -8.24 22.24 -11.97
CA LEU A 228 -8.12 22.41 -10.52
C LEU A 228 -8.56 23.82 -10.08
N VAL A 229 -9.42 23.89 -9.06
CA VAL A 229 -9.90 25.15 -8.47
C VAL A 229 -9.53 25.23 -7.00
N ASN A 230 -8.95 26.36 -6.59
CA ASN A 230 -8.71 26.66 -5.17
C ASN A 230 -9.99 27.20 -4.55
N ARG A 231 -10.56 26.47 -3.59
CA ARG A 231 -11.77 26.87 -2.88
C ARG A 231 -11.57 26.76 -1.37
N ASN A 232 -11.53 27.89 -0.69
CA ASN A 232 -11.43 27.94 0.77
C ASN A 232 -12.73 27.44 1.38
N SER A 233 -12.79 26.15 1.69
CA SER A 233 -13.98 25.49 2.20
C SER A 233 -13.57 24.52 3.31
N LEU A 234 -14.37 24.40 4.38
CA LEU A 234 -14.02 23.57 5.53
C LEU A 234 -15.16 22.62 5.89
N VAL A 235 -14.88 21.31 5.94
CA VAL A 235 -15.75 20.35 6.65
C VAL A 235 -15.04 19.99 7.94
N TRP A 236 -15.68 20.24 9.09
CA TRP A 236 -15.19 19.84 10.40
C TRP A 236 -16.17 18.88 11.07
N ILE A 237 -15.76 17.63 11.19
CA ILE A 237 -16.43 16.62 11.98
C ILE A 237 -15.80 16.60 13.37
N ARG A 238 -16.55 17.03 14.37
CA ARG A 238 -16.16 16.98 15.78
C ARG A 238 -16.47 15.60 16.36
N GLY A 239 -15.43 14.87 16.73
CA GLY A 239 -15.56 13.63 17.49
C GLY A 239 -16.12 13.92 18.89
N THR A 240 -17.06 13.07 19.32
CA THR A 240 -17.65 13.12 20.66
C THR A 240 -17.37 11.85 21.46
N GLY A 241 -16.47 10.98 20.95
CA GLY A 241 -16.19 9.65 21.48
C GLY A 241 -17.11 8.58 20.88
N GLY A 242 -16.64 7.33 20.82
CA GLY A 242 -17.47 6.21 20.35
C GLY A 242 -16.75 5.32 19.34
N GLN A 243 -17.18 5.37 18.07
CA GLN A 243 -16.70 4.46 17.03
C GLN A 243 -15.39 4.96 16.40
N THR A 244 -14.54 4.01 16.00
CA THR A 244 -13.39 4.31 15.14
C THR A 244 -13.90 4.78 13.78
N PHE A 245 -13.29 5.85 13.26
CA PHE A 245 -13.68 6.46 12.00
C PHE A 245 -12.43 6.90 11.25
N CYS A 246 -12.32 6.45 10.00
CA CYS A 246 -11.24 6.81 9.10
C CYS A 246 -11.88 7.32 7.80
N PRO A 247 -11.65 8.57 7.38
CA PRO A 247 -12.14 9.11 6.11
C PRO A 247 -11.49 8.44 4.90
N TRP A 248 -10.32 7.82 5.13
CA TRP A 248 -9.60 7.00 4.17
C TRP A 248 -9.34 5.62 4.73
N SER A 249 -9.20 4.65 3.83
CA SER A 249 -8.66 3.35 4.18
C SER A 249 -7.57 2.95 3.21
N MET A 250 -6.49 2.41 3.75
CA MET A 250 -5.45 1.70 3.00
C MET A 250 -5.36 0.30 3.57
N VAL A 251 -5.73 -0.71 2.78
CA VAL A 251 -5.62 -2.12 3.17
C VAL A 251 -4.46 -2.73 2.39
N PRO A 252 -3.37 -3.16 3.04
CA PRO A 252 -2.22 -3.73 2.35
C PRO A 252 -2.59 -5.00 1.59
N SER A 253 -1.81 -5.36 0.58
CA SER A 253 -1.87 -6.66 -0.08
C SER A 253 -1.78 -7.78 0.95
N PRO A 254 -2.57 -8.86 0.81
CA PRO A 254 -2.62 -9.91 1.80
C PRO A 254 -1.29 -10.66 1.86
N SER A 255 -1.08 -11.35 2.97
CA SER A 255 -0.01 -12.34 3.08
C SER A 255 -0.16 -13.42 2.00
N PRO A 256 0.94 -14.04 1.54
CA PRO A 256 0.86 -15.14 0.59
C PRO A 256 0.01 -16.30 1.11
N PRO A 257 -0.55 -17.14 0.23
CA PRO A 257 -1.51 -18.18 0.60
C PRO A 257 -0.92 -19.17 1.62
N ALA A 258 -1.78 -19.95 2.27
CA ALA A 258 -1.30 -20.98 3.17
C ALA A 258 -0.35 -21.94 2.44
N VAL A 259 -0.80 -22.60 1.38
CA VAL A 259 0.02 -23.58 0.66
C VAL A 259 0.62 -22.93 -0.59
N ALA A 260 1.89 -23.19 -0.89
CA ALA A 260 2.49 -22.83 -2.17
C ALA A 260 2.06 -23.86 -3.22
N SER A 261 0.87 -23.67 -3.80
CA SER A 261 0.27 -24.65 -4.71
C SER A 261 0.93 -24.71 -6.09
N VAL A 262 1.74 -23.71 -6.44
CA VAL A 262 2.37 -23.55 -7.75
C VAL A 262 3.84 -23.19 -7.60
N GLU A 263 4.61 -23.67 -8.57
CA GLU A 263 5.98 -23.22 -8.82
C GLU A 263 5.91 -21.95 -9.68
N VAL A 264 6.51 -20.87 -9.20
CA VAL A 264 6.59 -19.60 -9.92
C VAL A 264 7.91 -19.56 -10.68
N GLU A 265 7.87 -19.21 -11.97
CA GLU A 265 9.06 -19.12 -12.81
C GLU A 265 9.77 -17.78 -12.62
N ALA A 266 11.10 -17.74 -12.73
CA ALA A 266 11.83 -16.48 -12.73
C ALA A 266 11.55 -15.68 -14.02
N VAL A 267 11.16 -14.41 -13.87
CA VAL A 267 10.93 -13.51 -15.01
C VAL A 267 12.26 -12.94 -15.50
N PRO A 268 12.65 -13.18 -16.78
CA PRO A 268 13.89 -12.62 -17.32
C PRO A 268 13.91 -11.09 -17.30
N GLY A 269 14.99 -10.50 -16.80
CA GLY A 269 15.16 -9.04 -16.73
C GLY A 269 14.52 -8.39 -15.51
N MET A 270 13.75 -9.13 -14.71
CA MET A 270 13.25 -8.61 -13.44
C MET A 270 14.37 -8.58 -12.39
N ILE A 271 14.56 -7.43 -11.74
CA ILE A 271 15.59 -7.26 -10.71
C ILE A 271 14.96 -7.56 -9.34
N PRO A 272 15.41 -8.59 -8.60
CA PRO A 272 14.84 -8.92 -7.30
C PRO A 272 14.85 -7.72 -6.36
N TYR A 273 13.69 -7.41 -5.78
CA TYR A 273 13.57 -6.32 -4.83
C TYR A 273 14.26 -6.69 -3.51
N LEU A 274 15.46 -6.16 -3.28
CA LEU A 274 16.14 -6.24 -1.98
C LEU A 274 15.62 -5.14 -1.08
N ASN A 275 14.73 -5.50 -0.16
CA ASN A 275 14.26 -4.58 0.86
C ASN A 275 15.43 -4.30 1.83
N THR A 276 16.09 -3.15 1.69
CA THR A 276 17.31 -2.79 2.44
C THR A 276 17.08 -1.70 3.48
N GLY A 277 15.86 -1.14 3.54
CA GLY A 277 15.53 -0.01 4.40
C GLY A 277 15.03 -0.42 5.79
N ASP A 278 15.48 0.28 6.82
CA ASP A 278 14.85 0.27 8.14
C ASP A 278 13.61 1.15 8.12
N ILE A 279 12.42 0.53 8.15
CA ILE A 279 11.15 1.26 8.25
C ILE A 279 11.04 1.85 9.67
N PRO A 280 10.93 3.18 9.86
CA PRO A 280 10.92 3.77 11.21
C PRO A 280 9.78 3.20 12.06
N GLY A 281 10.06 2.77 13.28
CA GLY A 281 9.07 2.16 14.18
C GLY A 281 8.60 0.75 13.82
N ILE A 282 9.21 0.11 12.81
CA ILE A 282 8.97 -1.32 12.54
C ILE A 282 9.66 -2.19 13.59
N LEU A 283 9.07 -3.34 13.89
CA LEU A 283 9.69 -4.30 14.78
C LEU A 283 10.75 -5.09 14.01
N SER A 284 12.02 -4.70 14.16
CA SER A 284 13.15 -5.46 13.62
C SER A 284 13.56 -6.58 14.58
N VAL A 285 13.47 -7.81 14.10
CA VAL A 285 13.80 -9.06 14.80
C VAL A 285 15.01 -9.72 14.14
N PRO A 286 16.22 -9.53 14.68
CA PRO A 286 17.41 -10.22 14.18
C PRO A 286 17.30 -11.72 14.40
N MET A 287 17.46 -12.50 13.34
CA MET A 287 17.45 -13.95 13.42
C MET A 287 18.83 -14.44 13.89
N PRO A 288 18.89 -15.37 14.86
CA PRO A 288 20.17 -15.83 15.42
C PRO A 288 20.98 -16.64 14.39
N GLY A 289 22.31 -16.51 14.39
CA GLY A 289 23.17 -17.27 13.47
C GLY A 289 23.50 -16.51 12.18
N ASN A 290 24.13 -17.19 11.22
CA ASN A 290 24.64 -16.59 9.99
C ASN A 290 24.53 -17.56 8.81
N ALA A 291 24.04 -17.07 7.66
CA ALA A 291 23.82 -17.85 6.45
C ALA A 291 25.10 -18.07 5.60
N GLY A 292 26.19 -17.40 5.96
CA GLY A 292 27.53 -17.51 5.37
C GLY A 292 27.77 -16.55 4.20
N SER A 293 26.87 -16.50 3.23
CA SER A 293 26.97 -15.58 2.09
C SER A 293 25.67 -14.79 1.86
N GLY A 294 25.77 -13.62 1.22
CA GLY A 294 24.62 -12.78 0.91
C GLY A 294 23.52 -13.51 0.12
N ALA A 295 23.87 -14.32 -0.88
CA ALA A 295 22.91 -15.11 -1.65
C ALA A 295 22.16 -16.14 -0.78
N ARG A 296 22.85 -16.81 0.15
CA ARG A 296 22.21 -17.73 1.10
C ARG A 296 21.36 -16.99 2.13
N ALA A 297 21.78 -15.79 2.53
CA ALA A 297 21.03 -14.96 3.45
C ALA A 297 19.75 -14.43 2.81
N ALA A 298 19.80 -13.98 1.56
CA ALA A 298 18.62 -13.55 0.81
C ALA A 298 17.59 -14.68 0.68
N TYR A 299 18.06 -15.89 0.37
CA TYR A 299 17.22 -17.09 0.35
C TYR A 299 16.60 -17.39 1.73
N ALA A 300 17.41 -17.39 2.78
CA ALA A 300 16.91 -17.61 4.15
C ALA A 300 15.90 -16.54 4.56
N ALA A 301 16.15 -15.27 4.21
CA ALA A 301 15.27 -14.15 4.47
C ALA A 301 13.93 -14.31 3.75
N ALA A 302 13.94 -14.65 2.46
CA ALA A 302 12.74 -14.94 1.68
C ALA A 302 11.94 -16.12 2.28
N LEU A 303 12.61 -17.23 2.58
CA LEU A 303 11.96 -18.42 3.13
C LEU A 303 11.35 -18.15 4.51
N LEU A 304 12.08 -17.45 5.39
CA LEU A 304 11.59 -17.06 6.71
C LEU A 304 10.44 -16.05 6.62
N GLU A 305 10.54 -15.05 5.74
CA GLU A 305 9.45 -14.10 5.45
C GLU A 305 8.17 -14.86 5.08
N ARG A 306 8.27 -15.84 4.17
CA ARG A 306 7.14 -16.63 3.68
C ARG A 306 6.47 -17.43 4.77
N ILE A 307 7.28 -18.11 5.58
CA ILE A 307 6.82 -18.98 6.65
C ILE A 307 6.19 -18.14 7.77
N VAL A 308 6.87 -17.09 8.21
CA VAL A 308 6.40 -16.21 9.30
C VAL A 308 5.10 -15.51 8.90
N SER A 309 5.03 -14.99 7.67
CA SER A 309 3.81 -14.35 7.14
C SER A 309 2.60 -15.28 7.14
N ARG A 310 2.81 -16.59 6.96
CA ARG A 310 1.73 -17.58 6.97
C ARG A 310 1.35 -18.03 8.38
N MET A 311 2.34 -18.31 9.22
CA MET A 311 2.15 -19.15 10.40
C MET A 311 2.16 -18.38 11.71
N ALA A 312 2.92 -17.29 11.78
CA ALA A 312 3.09 -16.53 13.01
C ALA A 312 2.26 -15.26 13.04
N LEU A 313 1.98 -14.65 11.88
CA LEU A 313 1.37 -13.33 11.82
C LEU A 313 -0.16 -13.37 11.94
N PRO A 314 -0.77 -12.47 12.74
CA PRO A 314 -2.21 -12.26 12.72
C PRO A 314 -2.65 -11.62 11.38
N SER A 315 -3.94 -11.71 11.08
CA SER A 315 -4.51 -11.06 9.90
C SER A 315 -4.22 -9.55 9.90
N GLY A 316 -3.74 -9.03 8.76
CA GLY A 316 -3.39 -7.62 8.59
C GLY A 316 -1.97 -7.24 9.03
N ALA A 317 -1.23 -8.13 9.68
CA ALA A 317 0.20 -7.94 9.92
C ALA A 317 1.03 -8.31 8.68
N LEU A 318 2.18 -7.66 8.53
CA LEU A 318 3.11 -7.90 7.41
C LEU A 318 4.50 -8.24 7.93
N CYS A 319 5.21 -9.10 7.19
CA CYS A 319 6.61 -9.43 7.43
C CYS A 319 7.42 -9.12 6.17
N SER A 320 8.64 -8.63 6.33
CA SER A 320 9.65 -8.59 5.28
C SER A 320 10.97 -9.16 5.78
N GLY A 321 11.61 -10.02 4.98
CA GLY A 321 12.93 -10.54 5.24
C GLY A 321 14.01 -9.66 4.62
N VAL A 322 14.90 -9.15 5.47
CA VAL A 322 16.06 -8.35 5.09
C VAL A 322 17.33 -9.16 5.32
N SER A 323 18.22 -9.17 4.34
CA SER A 323 19.52 -9.83 4.44
C SER A 323 20.66 -8.87 4.16
N SER A 324 21.79 -9.07 4.82
CA SER A 324 23.03 -8.33 4.58
C SER A 324 24.10 -9.20 3.90
N GLU A 325 25.09 -8.54 3.29
CA GLU A 325 26.20 -9.23 2.59
C GLU A 325 27.01 -10.15 3.51
N ASP A 326 27.11 -9.81 4.80
CA ASP A 326 27.83 -10.59 5.81
C ASP A 326 27.08 -11.87 6.23
N GLY A 327 25.91 -12.13 5.67
CA GLY A 327 25.14 -13.35 5.93
C GLY A 327 24.10 -13.23 7.05
N SER A 328 23.88 -12.03 7.60
CA SER A 328 22.84 -11.82 8.63
C SER A 328 21.44 -11.73 8.02
N VAL A 329 20.43 -12.12 8.80
CA VAL A 329 19.02 -12.08 8.44
C VAL A 329 18.22 -11.38 9.52
N VAL A 330 17.37 -10.43 9.13
CA VAL A 330 16.47 -9.69 10.00
C VAL A 330 15.06 -9.80 9.44
N LEU A 331 14.10 -10.11 10.30
CA LEU A 331 12.68 -10.02 9.96
C LEU A 331 12.13 -8.68 10.45
N GLN A 332 11.53 -7.92 9.57
CA GLN A 332 10.84 -6.67 9.87
C GLN A 332 9.33 -6.90 9.90
N ILE A 333 8.69 -6.64 11.04
CA ILE A 333 7.26 -6.95 11.26
C ILE A 333 6.49 -5.69 11.61
N THR A 334 5.30 -5.52 11.03
CA THR A 334 4.34 -4.45 11.32
C THR A 334 2.94 -5.00 11.57
N GLY A 335 2.08 -4.19 12.21
CA GLY A 335 0.69 -4.56 12.52
C GLY A 335 0.55 -5.44 13.78
N VAL A 336 1.58 -5.48 14.64
CA VAL A 336 1.59 -6.25 15.88
C VAL A 336 2.06 -5.39 17.05
N ASP A 337 1.49 -5.62 18.24
CA ASP A 337 1.94 -5.02 19.49
C ASP A 337 2.82 -6.01 20.27
N TRP A 338 3.96 -6.36 19.66
CA TRP A 338 4.90 -7.33 20.21
C TRP A 338 6.23 -6.68 20.59
N SER A 339 6.82 -7.16 21.68
CA SER A 339 8.23 -6.90 21.94
C SER A 339 9.10 -7.74 21.01
N ARG A 340 10.36 -7.32 20.79
CA ARG A 340 11.33 -8.10 20.00
C ARG A 340 11.51 -9.52 20.54
N GLN A 341 11.57 -9.66 21.86
CA GLN A 341 11.73 -10.97 22.50
C GLN A 341 10.51 -11.86 22.25
N THR A 342 9.30 -11.31 22.45
CA THR A 342 8.05 -12.02 22.19
C THR A 342 7.95 -12.47 20.74
N ALA A 343 8.27 -11.60 19.79
CA ALA A 343 8.27 -11.95 18.37
C ALA A 343 9.25 -13.09 18.06
N LEU A 344 10.47 -13.04 18.61
CA LEU A 344 11.46 -14.09 18.42
C LEU A 344 10.99 -15.44 18.98
N GLU A 345 10.35 -15.45 20.15
CA GLU A 345 9.79 -16.66 20.77
C GLU A 345 8.68 -17.25 19.91
N ILE A 346 7.69 -16.45 19.49
CA ILE A 346 6.60 -16.87 18.60
C ILE A 346 7.14 -17.43 17.28
N ILE A 347 8.06 -16.71 16.64
CA ILE A 347 8.66 -17.11 15.36
C ILE A 347 9.38 -18.45 15.50
N LYS A 348 10.14 -18.65 16.58
CA LYS A 348 10.83 -19.93 16.83
C LYS A 348 9.86 -21.06 17.08
N ASP A 349 8.82 -20.84 17.88
CA ASP A 349 7.82 -21.85 18.20
C ASP A 349 7.11 -22.32 16.91
N GLU A 350 6.72 -21.39 16.04
CA GLU A 350 6.07 -21.70 14.75
C GLU A 350 7.02 -22.31 13.71
N LEU A 351 8.31 -21.96 13.73
CA LEU A 351 9.31 -22.53 12.83
C LEU A 351 9.76 -23.94 13.21
N THR A 352 9.65 -24.30 14.50
CA THR A 352 10.17 -25.57 15.03
C THR A 352 9.62 -26.78 14.28
N PRO A 353 8.29 -26.94 14.06
CA PRO A 353 7.76 -28.09 13.33
C PRO A 353 8.32 -28.21 11.90
N ILE A 354 8.55 -27.07 11.23
CA ILE A 354 8.89 -27.00 9.80
C ILE A 354 10.31 -27.50 9.54
N ILE A 355 11.24 -27.22 10.46
CA ILE A 355 12.62 -27.73 10.40
C ILE A 355 12.62 -29.27 10.37
N PHE A 356 11.63 -29.91 10.99
CA PHE A 356 11.53 -31.37 11.06
C PHE A 356 10.66 -32.00 9.96
N THR A 357 9.74 -31.25 9.34
CA THR A 357 8.86 -31.79 8.29
C THR A 357 9.32 -31.49 6.87
N SER A 358 10.34 -30.64 6.72
CA SER A 358 10.84 -30.09 5.46
C SER A 358 9.82 -29.24 4.69
N PRO A 359 10.20 -28.04 4.21
CA PRO A 359 9.32 -27.25 3.37
C PRO A 359 9.00 -27.95 2.03
N GLU A 360 7.81 -27.66 1.48
CA GLU A 360 7.39 -28.13 0.16
C GLU A 360 8.32 -27.58 -0.95
N TYR A 361 8.54 -28.36 -2.02
CA TYR A 361 9.44 -27.98 -3.11
C TYR A 361 9.06 -26.64 -3.75
N GLN A 362 7.78 -26.38 -3.96
CA GLN A 362 7.26 -25.12 -4.52
C GLN A 362 7.67 -23.92 -3.67
N LEU A 363 7.56 -24.03 -2.34
CA LEU A 363 8.00 -23.00 -1.41
C LEU A 363 9.50 -22.76 -1.50
N LEU A 364 10.30 -23.82 -1.62
CA LEU A 364 11.75 -23.70 -1.78
C LEU A 364 12.12 -23.00 -3.09
N ASN A 365 11.45 -23.35 -4.20
CA ASN A 365 11.65 -22.71 -5.50
C ASN A 365 11.25 -21.23 -5.46
N ASN A 366 10.04 -20.91 -4.96
CA ASN A 366 9.54 -19.55 -4.96
C ASN A 366 10.41 -18.62 -4.09
N ALA A 367 10.93 -19.14 -2.96
CA ALA A 367 11.92 -18.41 -2.16
C ALA A 367 13.25 -18.19 -2.92
N ALA A 368 13.68 -19.15 -3.75
CA ALA A 368 14.88 -19.00 -4.59
C ALA A 368 14.68 -17.95 -5.68
N VAL A 369 13.52 -17.94 -6.34
CA VAL A 369 13.14 -16.93 -7.34
C VAL A 369 13.11 -15.54 -6.71
N LYS A 370 12.44 -15.39 -5.57
CA LYS A 370 12.40 -14.12 -4.82
C LYS A 370 13.80 -13.63 -4.43
N ALA A 371 14.67 -14.54 -4.03
CA ALA A 371 16.06 -14.22 -3.66
C ALA A 371 16.99 -14.02 -4.88
N GLY A 372 16.53 -14.32 -6.10
CA GLY A 372 17.34 -14.22 -7.32
C GLY A 372 18.47 -15.24 -7.40
N ILE A 373 18.29 -16.45 -6.87
CA ILE A 373 19.33 -17.49 -6.83
C ILE A 373 18.92 -18.78 -7.58
N PRO A 374 19.89 -19.54 -8.13
CA PRO A 374 19.62 -20.76 -8.88
C PRO A 374 19.38 -21.95 -7.93
N GLU A 375 18.22 -21.98 -7.28
CA GLU A 375 17.72 -23.04 -6.40
C GLU A 375 18.64 -23.40 -5.19
N MET A 376 18.06 -24.00 -4.14
CA MET A 376 18.81 -24.62 -3.06
C MET A 376 18.36 -26.05 -2.83
N ASN A 377 19.34 -26.94 -2.60
CA ASN A 377 19.04 -28.30 -2.17
C ASN A 377 18.28 -28.30 -0.83
N GLN A 378 17.32 -29.22 -0.68
CA GLN A 378 16.49 -29.39 0.50
C GLN A 378 17.30 -29.58 1.80
N GLN A 379 18.38 -30.38 1.77
CA GLN A 379 19.23 -30.64 2.94
C GLN A 379 20.02 -29.40 3.35
N ASP A 380 20.51 -28.63 2.39
CA ASP A 380 21.18 -27.36 2.63
C ASP A 380 20.21 -26.31 3.19
N THR A 381 18.95 -26.36 2.75
CA THR A 381 17.89 -25.48 3.24
C THR A 381 17.55 -25.77 4.70
N ILE A 382 17.34 -27.02 5.07
CA ILE A 382 17.06 -27.40 6.47
C ILE A 382 18.23 -26.98 7.36
N THR A 383 19.46 -27.24 6.93
CA THR A 383 20.67 -26.86 7.68
C THR A 383 20.78 -25.34 7.84
N LEU A 384 20.48 -24.59 6.78
CA LEU A 384 20.47 -23.13 6.79
C LEU A 384 19.40 -22.58 7.73
N LEU A 385 18.16 -23.08 7.64
CA LEU A 385 17.07 -22.68 8.54
C LEU A 385 17.42 -22.98 9.99
N ALA A 386 17.93 -24.17 10.29
CA ALA A 386 18.30 -24.57 11.64
C ALA A 386 19.43 -23.68 12.21
N LYS A 387 20.37 -23.22 11.38
CA LYS A 387 21.39 -22.23 11.79
C LYS A 387 20.79 -20.86 12.08
N VAL A 388 19.99 -20.34 11.14
CA VAL A 388 19.39 -18.99 11.24
C VAL A 388 18.29 -18.91 12.31
N THR A 389 17.79 -20.03 12.78
CA THR A 389 16.84 -20.10 13.91
C THR A 389 17.54 -20.44 15.23
N GLY A 390 18.84 -20.73 15.22
CA GLY A 390 19.65 -21.02 16.41
C GLY A 390 19.47 -22.44 16.96
N PHE A 391 18.95 -23.39 16.18
CA PHE A 391 18.95 -24.81 16.51
C PHE A 391 20.31 -25.48 16.28
N LEU A 392 21.09 -24.95 15.34
CA LEU A 392 22.47 -25.35 15.08
C LEU A 392 23.40 -24.15 15.25
N ASN A 393 24.54 -24.37 15.91
CA ASN A 393 25.59 -23.35 16.06
C ASN A 393 26.58 -23.41 14.90
#